data_AF-A0A6N0HWC2-F1
#
_entry.id   AF-A0A6N0HWC2-F1
#
_cell.length_a   1.000
_cell.length_b   1.000
_cell.length_c   1.000
_cell.angle_alpha   90.00
_cell.angle_beta   90.00
_cell.angle_gamma   90.00
#
_symmetry.space_group_name_H-M   'P 1'
#
loop_
_entity.id
_entity.type
_entity.pdbx_description
1 polymer ?
#
loop_
_entity_poly.entity_id
_entity_poly.type
_entity_poly.pdbx_seq_one_letter_code
_entity_poly.pdbx_strand_id
1 'polypeptide(L)'
;MLELHRHIDQVRDIAISIALSEMVLVALFSLVFGSFLTRQLLALTTGAERLSAGELGYQLEVKGSDELAQTAVAFNAMSHDLLADRHKRNAIMIASLDPIITTDKDGHILECNAATERVFGLAERELIKRSLVETLILEEHRTHYLNLLHGLAAPRDISLSAQRFEIRCQRGDGSPFTAELSVGSSEFDSEVYL
;
A
#
# COMPACT_ATOMS: atom_id res chain seq x y z
N MET A 1 58.28 44.24 -35.83
CA MET A 1 56.86 44.65 -35.70
C MET A 1 55.90 43.65 -36.35
N LEU A 2 56.12 43.18 -37.58
CA LEU A 2 55.25 42.22 -38.28
C LEU A 2 55.22 40.79 -37.69
N GLU A 3 56.35 40.26 -37.20
CA GLU A 3 56.39 38.93 -36.57
C GLU A 3 55.68 38.90 -35.21
N LEU A 4 55.78 39.98 -34.43
CA LEU A 4 55.10 40.10 -33.14
C LEU A 4 53.58 40.10 -33.28
N HIS A 5 53.03 40.78 -34.30
CA HIS A 5 51.59 40.77 -34.57
C HIS A 5 51.10 39.37 -34.98
N ARG A 6 51.89 38.65 -35.80
CA ARG A 6 51.55 37.29 -36.23
C ARG A 6 51.49 36.30 -35.06
N HIS A 7 52.42 36.40 -34.11
CA HIS A 7 52.39 35.57 -32.90
C HIS A 7 51.20 35.88 -31.99
N ILE A 8 50.80 37.15 -31.88
CA ILE A 8 49.61 37.54 -31.10
C ILE A 8 48.32 36.98 -31.73
N ASP A 9 48.16 37.11 -33.05
CA ASP A 9 46.99 36.56 -33.75
C ASP A 9 46.92 35.03 -33.65
N GLN A 10 48.07 34.34 -33.79
CA GLN A 10 48.14 32.89 -33.66
C GLN A 10 47.73 32.40 -32.26
N VAL A 11 48.20 33.07 -31.20
CA VAL A 11 47.83 32.72 -29.82
C VAL A 11 46.34 32.99 -29.57
N ARG A 12 45.80 34.11 -30.09
CA ARG A 12 44.38 34.44 -29.98
C ARG A 12 43.50 33.36 -30.61
N ASP A 13 43.83 32.94 -31.82
CA ASP A 13 43.00 31.98 -32.56
C ASP A 13 43.04 30.59 -31.89
N ILE A 14 44.19 30.19 -31.33
CA ILE A 14 44.29 28.97 -30.50
C ILE A 14 43.40 29.10 -29.25
N ALA A 15 43.48 30.21 -28.52
CA ALA A 15 42.67 30.43 -27.32
C ALA A 15 41.17 30.38 -27.61
N ILE A 16 40.72 31.00 -28.71
CA ILE A 16 39.33 30.94 -29.17
C ILE A 16 38.92 29.50 -29.50
N SER A 17 39.78 28.74 -30.20
CA SER A 17 39.46 27.35 -30.57
C SER A 17 39.30 26.44 -29.35
N ILE A 18 40.13 26.63 -28.31
CA ILE A 18 40.05 25.89 -27.06
C ILE A 18 38.74 26.24 -26.34
N ALA A 19 38.44 27.53 -26.20
CA ALA A 19 37.22 27.99 -25.53
C ALA A 19 35.95 27.47 -26.23
N LEU A 20 35.91 27.49 -27.57
CA LEU A 20 34.80 26.92 -28.34
C LEU A 20 34.68 25.41 -28.13
N SER A 21 35.81 24.70 -28.12
CA SER A 21 35.83 23.26 -27.89
C SER A 21 35.34 22.90 -26.48
N GLU A 22 35.74 23.66 -25.47
CA GLU A 22 35.27 23.50 -24.08
C GLU A 22 33.76 23.75 -23.97
N MET A 23 33.25 24.84 -24.54
CA MET A 23 31.82 25.15 -24.52
C MET A 23 31.00 24.02 -25.17
N VAL A 24 31.46 23.50 -26.32
CA VAL A 24 30.80 22.38 -26.99
C VAL A 24 30.85 21.11 -26.12
N LEU A 25 31.99 20.80 -25.52
CA LEU A 25 32.13 19.63 -24.66
C LEU A 25 31.22 19.70 -23.43
N VAL A 26 31.18 20.85 -22.75
CA VAL A 26 30.32 21.07 -21.59
C VAL A 26 28.83 20.99 -21.98
N ALA A 27 28.45 21.57 -23.11
CA ALA A 27 27.07 21.50 -23.61
C ALA A 27 26.67 20.05 -23.92
N LEU A 28 27.52 19.28 -24.61
CA LEU A 28 27.27 17.87 -24.91
C LEU A 28 27.20 17.02 -23.65
N PHE A 29 28.15 17.20 -22.73
CA PHE A 29 28.14 16.50 -21.44
C PHE A 29 26.88 16.81 -20.64
N SER A 30 26.49 18.08 -20.57
CA SER A 30 25.28 18.52 -19.86
C SER A 30 24.00 17.95 -20.49
N LEU A 31 23.92 17.86 -21.82
CA LEU A 31 22.77 17.26 -22.51
C LEU A 31 22.67 15.75 -22.25
N VAL A 32 23.79 15.03 -22.34
CA VAL A 32 23.83 13.58 -22.11
C VAL A 32 23.53 13.29 -20.64
N PHE A 33 24.22 13.97 -19.72
CA PHE A 33 24.05 13.75 -18.28
C PHE A 33 22.68 14.20 -17.79
N GLY A 34 22.20 15.35 -18.26
CA GLY A 34 20.87 15.86 -17.95
C GLY A 34 19.77 14.91 -18.42
N SER A 35 19.82 14.47 -19.68
CA SER A 35 18.83 13.52 -20.20
C SER A 35 18.86 12.17 -19.48
N PHE A 36 20.04 11.67 -19.11
CA PHE A 36 20.20 10.47 -18.30
C PHE A 36 19.56 10.61 -16.91
N LEU A 37 19.89 11.68 -16.20
CA LEU A 37 19.38 11.96 -14.85
C LEU A 37 17.86 12.15 -14.85
N THR A 38 17.34 12.95 -15.77
CA THR A 38 15.90 13.19 -15.90
C THR A 38 15.15 11.89 -16.19
N ARG A 39 15.69 11.00 -17.03
CA ARG A 39 15.03 9.73 -17.35
C ARG A 39 14.96 8.79 -16.15
N GLN A 40 16.00 8.73 -15.33
CA GLN A 40 16.01 7.90 -14.11
C GLN A 40 15.06 8.44 -13.04
N LEU A 41 15.06 9.76 -12.83
CA LEU A 41 14.14 10.40 -11.89
C LEU A 41 12.69 10.18 -12.31
N LEU A 42 12.38 10.31 -13.61
CA LEU A 42 11.06 10.04 -14.13
C LEU A 42 10.64 8.57 -13.91
N ALA A 43 11.55 7.61 -14.15
CA ALA A 43 11.26 6.20 -13.90
C ALA A 43 10.92 5.94 -12.42
N LEU A 44 11.68 6.52 -11.48
CA LEU A 44 11.40 6.45 -10.04
C LEU A 44 10.05 7.05 -9.68
N THR A 45 9.71 8.23 -10.24
CA THR A 45 8.41 8.87 -9.96
C THR A 45 7.26 8.03 -10.49
N THR A 46 7.35 7.57 -11.74
CA THR A 46 6.34 6.69 -12.32
C THR A 46 6.22 5.38 -11.53
N GLY A 47 7.34 4.81 -11.06
CA GLY A 47 7.32 3.62 -10.20
C GLY A 47 6.55 3.87 -8.91
N ALA A 48 6.83 4.97 -8.23
CA ALA A 48 6.13 5.38 -7.00
C ALA A 48 4.63 5.63 -7.24
N GLU A 49 4.27 6.30 -8.33
CA GLU A 49 2.87 6.52 -8.73
C GLU A 49 2.14 5.19 -8.94
N ARG A 50 2.74 4.25 -9.68
CA ARG A 50 2.15 2.91 -9.90
C ARG A 50 1.98 2.14 -8.61
N LEU A 51 2.99 2.16 -7.74
CA LEU A 51 2.90 1.53 -6.43
C LEU A 51 1.76 2.13 -5.59
N SER A 52 1.65 3.46 -5.57
CA SER A 52 0.57 4.17 -4.86
C SER A 52 -0.82 3.89 -5.44
N ALA A 53 -0.91 3.59 -6.74
CA ALA A 53 -2.15 3.17 -7.40
C ALA A 53 -2.51 1.70 -7.13
N GLY A 54 -1.70 0.98 -6.35
CA GLY A 54 -1.96 -0.40 -5.92
C GLY A 54 -1.27 -1.48 -6.76
N GLU A 55 -0.44 -1.12 -7.74
CA GLU A 55 0.40 -2.07 -8.49
C GLU A 55 1.60 -2.52 -7.63
N LEU A 56 1.32 -3.25 -6.54
CA LEU A 56 2.32 -3.81 -5.64
C LEU A 56 3.23 -4.81 -6.38
N GLY A 57 4.52 -4.80 -6.07
CA GLY A 57 5.52 -5.66 -6.68
C GLY A 57 6.09 -5.14 -8.00
N TYR A 58 5.66 -3.97 -8.50
CA TYR A 58 6.32 -3.32 -9.63
C TYR A 58 7.81 -3.09 -9.34
N GLN A 59 8.68 -3.39 -10.32
CA GLN A 59 10.14 -3.30 -10.19
C GLN A 59 10.70 -2.35 -11.24
N LEU A 60 11.51 -1.40 -10.78
CA LEU A 60 12.31 -0.51 -11.61
C LEU A 60 13.53 -1.23 -12.17
N GLU A 61 13.91 -0.86 -13.38
CA GLU A 61 15.17 -1.29 -13.96
C GLU A 61 16.32 -0.53 -13.29
N VAL A 62 17.24 -1.26 -12.66
CA VAL A 62 18.40 -0.67 -11.98
C VAL A 62 19.52 -0.44 -13.00
N LYS A 63 19.93 0.82 -13.18
CA LYS A 63 21.01 1.22 -14.10
C LYS A 63 22.11 1.95 -13.36
N GLY A 64 23.35 1.55 -13.60
CA GLY A 64 24.51 2.15 -12.96
C GLY A 64 24.74 1.65 -11.55
N SER A 65 25.55 2.38 -10.80
CA SER A 65 25.97 2.04 -9.43
C SER A 65 26.05 3.30 -8.55
N ASP A 66 25.29 4.33 -8.90
CA ASP A 66 25.19 5.60 -8.20
C ASP A 66 24.05 5.59 -7.16
N GLU A 67 23.78 6.74 -6.56
CA GLU A 67 22.73 6.92 -5.56
C GLU A 67 21.32 6.67 -6.14
N LEU A 68 21.11 6.90 -7.45
CA LEU A 68 19.83 6.62 -8.12
C LEU A 68 19.64 5.11 -8.27
N ALA A 69 20.69 4.38 -8.64
CA ALA A 69 20.67 2.92 -8.68
C ALA A 69 20.35 2.34 -7.29
N GLN A 70 20.97 2.85 -6.23
CA GLN A 70 20.67 2.45 -4.86
C GLN A 70 19.22 2.76 -4.46
N THR A 71 18.70 3.92 -4.84
CA THR A 71 17.31 4.31 -4.59
C THR A 71 16.34 3.39 -5.33
N ALA A 72 16.64 3.02 -6.58
CA ALA A 72 15.85 2.06 -7.34
C ALA A 72 15.84 0.66 -6.69
N VAL A 73 16.99 0.20 -6.16
CA VAL A 73 17.06 -1.05 -5.40
C VAL A 73 16.22 -0.98 -4.13
N ALA A 74 16.30 0.11 -3.38
CA ALA A 74 15.50 0.30 -2.17
C ALA A 74 13.98 0.35 -2.48
N PHE A 75 13.60 1.05 -3.54
CA PHE A 75 12.22 1.07 -4.04
C PHE A 75 11.73 -0.34 -4.39
N ASN A 76 12.55 -1.11 -5.12
CA ASN A 76 12.25 -2.48 -5.53
C ASN A 76 12.02 -3.42 -4.35
N ALA A 77 12.88 -3.34 -3.32
CA ALA A 77 12.75 -4.11 -2.09
C ALA A 77 11.44 -3.76 -1.36
N MET A 78 11.17 -2.47 -1.16
CA MET A 78 9.93 -2.01 -0.52
C MET A 78 8.69 -2.49 -1.28
N SER A 79 8.66 -2.36 -2.60
CA SER A 79 7.55 -2.80 -3.46
C SER A 79 7.32 -4.32 -3.36
N HIS A 80 8.41 -5.10 -3.29
CA HIS A 80 8.34 -6.54 -3.10
C HIS A 80 7.81 -6.94 -1.72
N ASP A 81 8.32 -6.32 -0.66
CA ASP A 81 7.93 -6.61 0.71
C ASP A 81 6.45 -6.29 0.95
N LEU A 82 5.96 -5.16 0.43
CA LEU A 82 4.53 -4.82 0.48
C LEU A 82 3.65 -5.85 -0.21
N LEU A 83 4.08 -6.36 -1.37
CA LEU A 83 3.34 -7.42 -2.07
C LEU A 83 3.36 -8.73 -1.27
N ALA A 84 4.51 -9.10 -0.71
CA ALA A 84 4.67 -10.30 0.11
C ALA A 84 3.79 -10.24 1.37
N ASP A 85 3.76 -9.10 2.06
CA ASP A 85 2.89 -8.88 3.22
C ASP A 85 1.41 -8.96 2.86
N ARG A 86 1.00 -8.38 1.73
CA ARG A 86 -0.38 -8.51 1.23
C ARG A 86 -0.74 -9.97 0.96
N HIS A 87 0.15 -10.72 0.31
CA HIS A 87 -0.09 -12.14 0.07
C HIS A 87 -0.15 -12.96 1.36
N LYS A 88 0.73 -12.66 2.32
CA LYS A 88 0.75 -13.33 3.62
C LYS A 88 -0.54 -13.07 4.40
N ARG A 89 -1.00 -11.82 4.47
CA ARG A 89 -2.28 -11.45 5.10
C ARG A 89 -3.44 -12.19 4.44
N ASN A 90 -3.51 -12.20 3.10
CA ASN A 90 -4.56 -12.91 2.38
C ASN A 90 -4.49 -14.43 2.61
N ALA A 91 -3.30 -15.02 2.65
CA ALA A 91 -3.13 -16.45 2.93
C ALA A 91 -3.60 -16.81 4.34
N ILE A 92 -3.33 -15.97 5.35
CA ILE A 92 -3.84 -16.17 6.71
C ILE A 92 -5.37 -16.14 6.72
N MET A 93 -5.98 -15.16 6.05
CA MET A 93 -7.45 -15.06 5.96
C MET A 93 -8.06 -16.31 5.31
N ILE A 94 -7.49 -16.78 4.20
CA ILE A 94 -7.95 -17.97 3.46
C ILE A 94 -7.75 -19.26 4.25
N ALA A 95 -6.60 -19.41 4.91
CA ALA A 95 -6.25 -20.61 5.66
C ALA A 95 -6.99 -20.72 7.00
N SER A 96 -7.54 -19.62 7.52
CA SER A 96 -8.34 -19.65 8.74
C SER A 96 -9.57 -20.55 8.58
N LEU A 97 -9.76 -21.45 9.54
CA LEU A 97 -10.93 -22.31 9.62
C LEU A 97 -12.12 -21.60 10.26
N ASP A 98 -11.86 -20.60 11.09
CA ASP A 98 -12.88 -19.80 11.76
C ASP A 98 -13.33 -18.63 10.87
N PRO A 99 -14.62 -18.28 10.88
CA PRO A 99 -15.13 -17.07 10.23
C PRO A 99 -14.41 -15.83 10.72
N ILE A 100 -13.89 -15.04 9.78
CA ILE A 100 -13.32 -13.71 10.04
C ILE A 100 -14.11 -12.72 9.21
N ILE A 101 -14.56 -11.64 9.86
CA ILE A 101 -15.32 -10.55 9.27
C ILE A 101 -14.73 -9.26 9.81
N THR A 102 -14.48 -8.30 8.92
CA THR A 102 -14.05 -6.95 9.27
C THR A 102 -15.17 -5.99 8.92
N THR A 103 -15.51 -5.07 9.82
CA THR A 103 -16.49 -4.01 9.54
C THR A 103 -15.90 -2.62 9.59
N ASP A 104 -16.59 -1.65 8.98
CA ASP A 104 -16.37 -0.24 9.26
C ASP A 104 -16.91 0.15 10.64
N LYS A 105 -16.71 1.41 11.03
CA LYS A 105 -17.20 2.00 12.28
C LYS A 105 -18.73 1.97 12.43
N ASP A 106 -19.46 1.91 11.33
CA ASP A 106 -20.92 1.89 11.28
C ASP A 106 -21.46 0.45 11.27
N GLY A 107 -20.57 -0.56 11.29
CA GLY A 107 -20.89 -1.98 11.32
C GLY A 107 -21.18 -2.60 9.95
N HIS A 108 -20.83 -1.92 8.86
CA HIS A 108 -20.95 -2.50 7.51
C HIS A 108 -19.76 -3.41 7.21
N ILE A 109 -20.02 -4.60 6.67
CA ILE A 109 -19.00 -5.58 6.33
C ILE A 109 -18.12 -5.05 5.19
N LEU A 110 -16.82 -4.98 5.45
CA LEU A 110 -15.80 -4.56 4.47
C LEU A 110 -15.12 -5.75 3.82
N GLU A 111 -14.79 -6.77 4.61
CA GLU A 111 -14.12 -7.99 4.16
C GLU A 111 -14.61 -9.19 4.96
N CYS A 112 -14.62 -10.36 4.34
CA CYS A 112 -14.83 -11.63 5.04
C CYS A 112 -14.01 -12.75 4.40
N ASN A 113 -13.62 -13.76 5.19
CA ASN A 113 -12.90 -14.91 4.64
C ASN A 113 -13.84 -16.01 4.10
N ALA A 114 -13.26 -16.99 3.40
CA ALA A 114 -14.01 -18.13 2.86
C ALA A 114 -14.66 -19.01 3.95
N ALA A 115 -14.18 -18.97 5.20
CA ALA A 115 -14.83 -19.65 6.31
C ALA A 115 -16.17 -19.00 6.67
N THR A 116 -16.26 -17.67 6.60
CA THR A 116 -17.53 -16.94 6.76
C THR A 116 -18.55 -17.39 5.74
N GLU A 117 -18.19 -17.50 4.46
CA GLU A 117 -19.13 -17.97 3.44
C GLU A 117 -19.62 -19.40 3.71
N ARG A 118 -18.70 -20.30 4.09
CA ARG A 118 -19.04 -21.71 4.40
C ARG A 118 -19.97 -21.82 5.61
N VAL A 119 -19.72 -21.04 6.66
CA VAL A 119 -20.53 -21.07 7.88
C VAL A 119 -21.87 -20.37 7.63
N PHE A 120 -21.88 -19.15 7.13
CA PHE A 120 -23.13 -18.39 7.00
C PHE A 120 -23.94 -18.76 5.75
N GLY A 121 -23.36 -19.49 4.79
CA GLY A 121 -24.05 -19.89 3.56
C GLY A 121 -24.34 -18.72 2.62
N LEU A 122 -23.63 -17.60 2.79
CA LEU A 122 -23.79 -16.36 2.02
C LEU A 122 -22.47 -16.07 1.31
N ALA A 123 -22.53 -15.75 0.02
CA ALA A 123 -21.33 -15.35 -0.72
C ALA A 123 -20.85 -13.96 -0.25
N GLU A 124 -19.55 -13.70 -0.33
CA GLU A 124 -18.92 -12.44 0.03
C GLU A 124 -19.63 -11.26 -0.63
N ARG A 125 -19.92 -11.36 -1.94
CA ARG A 125 -20.65 -10.34 -2.71
C ARG A 125 -22.04 -9.97 -2.14
N GLU A 126 -22.63 -10.85 -1.32
CA GLU A 126 -23.92 -10.64 -0.66
C GLU A 126 -23.77 -10.05 0.74
N LEU A 127 -22.57 -10.18 1.34
CA LEU A 127 -22.24 -9.67 2.66
C LEU A 127 -21.61 -8.27 2.61
N ILE A 128 -20.73 -8.01 1.64
CA ILE A 128 -20.01 -6.75 1.53
C ILE A 128 -20.99 -5.55 1.46
N LYS A 129 -20.68 -4.49 2.22
CA LYS A 129 -21.47 -3.26 2.43
C LYS A 129 -22.81 -3.45 3.16
N ARG A 130 -23.16 -4.65 3.61
CA ARG A 130 -24.33 -4.85 4.47
C ARG A 130 -23.97 -4.68 5.93
N SER A 131 -24.96 -4.30 6.75
CA SER A 131 -24.82 -4.32 8.20
C SER A 131 -24.61 -5.74 8.69
N LEU A 132 -23.51 -5.97 9.42
CA LEU A 132 -23.20 -7.24 10.06
C LEU A 132 -24.31 -7.65 11.03
N VAL A 133 -24.78 -6.69 11.83
CA VAL A 133 -25.79 -6.90 12.88
C VAL A 133 -27.14 -7.30 12.29
N GLU A 134 -27.55 -6.66 11.20
CA GLU A 134 -28.83 -6.97 10.58
C GLU A 134 -28.81 -8.28 9.81
N THR A 135 -27.65 -8.61 9.22
CA THR A 135 -27.52 -9.75 8.31
C THR A 135 -27.26 -11.04 9.08
N LEU A 136 -26.34 -11.03 10.05
CA LEU A 136 -25.79 -12.25 10.64
C LEU A 136 -26.21 -12.49 12.10
N ILE A 137 -26.71 -11.46 12.80
CA ILE A 137 -27.10 -11.55 14.21
C ILE A 137 -28.63 -11.62 14.33
N LEU A 138 -29.11 -12.59 15.10
CA LEU A 138 -30.54 -12.72 15.41
C LEU A 138 -31.05 -11.51 16.20
N GLU A 139 -32.29 -11.11 15.92
CA GLU A 139 -32.89 -9.89 16.46
C GLU A 139 -32.77 -9.76 17.99
N GLU A 140 -32.99 -10.87 18.70
CA GLU A 140 -32.88 -10.98 20.16
C GLU A 140 -31.50 -10.61 20.73
N HIS A 141 -30.42 -10.80 19.96
CA HIS A 141 -29.05 -10.56 20.41
C HIS A 141 -28.42 -9.27 19.83
N ARG A 142 -29.12 -8.53 18.95
CA ARG A 142 -28.58 -7.31 18.32
C ARG A 142 -28.21 -6.23 19.33
N THR A 143 -29.09 -5.96 20.29
CA THR A 143 -28.84 -4.95 21.34
C THR A 143 -27.64 -5.35 22.21
N HIS A 144 -27.48 -6.64 22.50
CA HIS A 144 -26.35 -7.13 23.28
C HIS A 144 -25.02 -6.92 22.54
N TYR A 145 -24.96 -7.22 21.25
CA TYR A 145 -23.80 -6.96 20.41
C TYR A 145 -23.44 -5.48 20.32
N LEU A 146 -24.42 -4.59 20.09
CA LEU A 146 -24.17 -3.15 20.00
C LEU A 146 -23.63 -2.57 21.31
N ASN A 147 -24.14 -3.03 22.45
CA ASN A 147 -23.64 -2.62 23.76
C ASN A 147 -22.19 -3.05 23.98
N LEU A 148 -21.78 -4.21 23.46
CA LEU A 148 -20.40 -4.65 23.51
C LEU A 148 -19.49 -3.74 22.69
N LEU A 149 -19.89 -3.40 21.45
CA LEU A 149 -19.11 -2.50 20.61
C LEU A 149 -18.91 -1.13 21.25
N HIS A 150 -19.95 -0.58 21.89
CA HIS A 150 -19.84 0.66 22.66
C HIS A 150 -18.82 0.56 23.81
N GLY A 151 -18.68 -0.61 24.43
CA GLY A 151 -17.67 -0.86 25.46
C GLY A 151 -16.24 -0.90 24.93
N LEU A 152 -16.05 -1.33 23.67
CA LEU A 152 -14.75 -1.42 22.99
C LEU A 152 -14.28 -0.09 22.41
N ALA A 153 -15.21 0.82 22.08
CA ALA A 153 -14.89 2.17 21.60
C ALA A 153 -14.32 3.11 22.69
N ALA A 154 -14.31 2.68 23.95
CA ALA A 154 -13.72 3.45 25.04
C ALA A 154 -12.16 3.37 24.99
N PRO A 155 -11.42 4.50 24.93
CA PRO A 155 -9.98 4.52 24.58
C PRO A 155 -8.99 3.91 25.59
N ARG A 156 -9.40 3.02 26.52
CA ARG A 156 -8.53 2.62 27.64
C ARG A 156 -8.44 1.16 28.02
N ASP A 157 -9.23 0.25 27.45
CA ASP A 157 -9.14 -1.16 27.86
C ASP A 157 -8.85 -2.11 26.69
N ILE A 158 -7.56 -2.22 26.39
CA ILE A 158 -6.96 -3.33 25.61
C ILE A 158 -7.25 -4.70 26.28
N SER A 159 -7.75 -4.72 27.53
CA SER A 159 -8.14 -5.93 28.27
C SER A 159 -9.44 -6.60 27.83
N LEU A 160 -10.29 -5.98 27.00
CA LEU A 160 -11.54 -6.59 26.53
C LEU A 160 -11.40 -7.39 25.22
N SER A 161 -10.24 -7.29 24.54
CA SER A 161 -9.92 -8.03 23.29
C SER A 161 -9.89 -9.56 23.45
N ALA A 162 -10.00 -10.10 24.66
CA ALA A 162 -9.87 -11.53 24.94
C ALA A 162 -11.15 -12.20 25.47
N GLN A 163 -12.26 -11.47 25.65
CA GLN A 163 -13.50 -12.10 26.12
C GLN A 163 -14.25 -12.71 24.95
N ARG A 164 -14.33 -14.04 24.96
CA ARG A 164 -15.19 -14.81 24.07
C ARG A 164 -16.60 -14.83 24.64
N PHE A 165 -17.60 -14.54 23.83
CA PHE A 165 -18.99 -14.59 24.24
C PHE A 165 -19.83 -15.33 23.20
N GLU A 166 -20.83 -16.06 23.69
CA GLU A 166 -21.75 -16.79 22.82
C GLU A 166 -22.83 -15.84 22.30
N ILE A 167 -23.00 -15.83 20.98
CA ILE A 167 -24.01 -15.05 20.29
C ILE A 167 -24.86 -15.94 19.38
N ARG A 168 -26.14 -15.61 19.31
CA ARG A 168 -27.09 -16.25 18.40
C ARG A 168 -27.01 -15.58 17.04
N CYS A 169 -26.54 -16.34 16.06
CA CYS A 169 -26.42 -15.94 14.67
C CYS A 169 -27.47 -16.63 13.80
N GLN A 170 -27.71 -16.08 12.61
CA GLN A 170 -28.54 -16.68 11.57
C GLN A 170 -27.72 -16.91 10.30
N ARG A 171 -27.96 -18.04 9.61
CA ARG A 171 -27.40 -18.31 8.28
C ARG A 171 -28.28 -17.66 7.18
N GLY A 172 -27.82 -17.68 5.94
CA GLY A 172 -28.57 -17.16 4.79
C GLY A 172 -29.90 -17.86 4.52
N ASP A 173 -30.07 -19.10 4.99
CA ASP A 173 -31.34 -19.85 4.95
C ASP A 173 -32.29 -19.51 6.13
N GLY A 174 -31.88 -18.62 7.04
CA GLY A 174 -32.62 -18.24 8.25
C GLY A 174 -32.45 -19.20 9.43
N SER A 175 -31.69 -20.28 9.28
CA SER A 175 -31.46 -21.23 10.38
C SER A 175 -30.60 -20.60 11.48
N PRO A 176 -31.02 -20.70 12.76
CA PRO A 176 -30.29 -20.09 13.85
C PRO A 176 -29.16 -21.03 14.32
N PHE A 177 -27.97 -20.51 14.58
CA PHE A 177 -26.87 -21.24 15.23
C PHE A 177 -26.22 -20.41 16.33
N THR A 178 -25.45 -21.05 17.22
CA THR A 178 -24.68 -20.35 18.25
C THR A 178 -23.24 -20.23 17.76
N ALA A 179 -22.70 -19.02 17.81
CA ALA A 179 -21.31 -18.71 17.48
C ALA A 179 -20.59 -18.19 18.73
N GLU A 180 -19.33 -18.57 18.89
CA GLU A 180 -18.44 -17.93 19.84
C GLU A 180 -17.78 -16.74 19.12
N LEU A 181 -17.97 -15.53 19.62
CA LEU A 181 -17.49 -14.31 18.99
C LEU A 181 -16.35 -13.69 19.81
N SER A 182 -15.34 -13.20 19.10
CA SER A 182 -14.26 -12.36 19.63
C SER A 182 -14.18 -11.12 18.76
N VAL A 183 -14.11 -9.94 19.37
CA VAL A 183 -14.04 -8.65 18.67
C VAL A 183 -12.75 -7.96 19.08
N GLY A 184 -12.03 -7.42 18.10
CA GLY A 184 -10.86 -6.58 18.32
C GLY A 184 -11.01 -5.31 17.51
N SER A 185 -10.55 -4.18 18.04
CA SER A 185 -10.50 -2.94 17.27
C SER A 185 -9.09 -2.67 16.77
N SER A 186 -8.98 -2.15 15.55
CA SER A 186 -7.73 -1.60 15.04
C SER A 186 -7.99 -0.22 14.42
N GLU A 187 -7.16 0.75 14.78
CA GLU A 187 -7.22 2.10 14.21
C GLU A 187 -6.28 2.16 13.00
N PHE A 188 -6.83 2.48 11.82
CA PHE A 188 -6.05 2.69 10.60
C PHE A 188 -6.58 3.93 9.89
N ASP A 189 -5.69 4.88 9.58
CA ASP A 189 -6.04 6.18 8.96
C ASP A 189 -7.14 6.98 9.69
N SER A 190 -7.13 6.97 11.03
CA SER A 190 -8.15 7.60 11.90
C SER A 190 -9.56 6.99 11.79
N GLU A 191 -9.69 5.84 11.11
CA GLU A 191 -10.91 5.03 11.11
C GLU A 191 -10.73 3.80 12.00
N VAL A 192 -11.77 3.50 12.78
CA VAL A 192 -11.80 2.33 13.66
C VAL A 192 -12.45 1.19 12.88
N TYR A 193 -11.70 0.10 12.74
CA TYR A 193 -12.17 -1.16 12.20
C TYR A 193 -12.42 -2.14 13.34
N LEU A 194 -13.50 -2.92 13.24
CA LEU A 194 -13.96 -3.90 14.22
C LEU A 194 -14.03 -5.31 13.61
#